data_AF-A0A1S6KZI3-F1
#
_entry.id   AF-A0A1S6KZI3-F1
#
_cell.length_a   1.000
_cell.length_b   1.000
_cell.length_c   1.000
_cell.angle_alpha   90.00
_cell.angle_beta   90.00
_cell.angle_gamma   90.00
#
_symmetry.space_group_name_H-M   'P 1'
#
loop_
_entity.id
_entity.type
_entity.pdbx_description
1 polymer ?
#
loop_
_entity_poly.entity_id
_entity_poly.type
_entity_poly.pdbx_seq_one_letter_code
_entity_poly.pdbx_strand_id
1 'polypeptide(L)' 'SHGILVVVDNTFLSPYVQNPLDFGADIVVHSVTKSINGHSDVVMGIAAFNSDDLLSRLAFLQNAIGAVPSAFDCWLAYRG' A
#
# COMPACT_ATOMS: atom_id res chain seq x y z
N SER A 1 9.29 -17.14 -15.10
CA SER A 1 8.82 -15.75 -14.98
C SER A 1 9.70 -14.85 -15.85
N HIS A 2 9.14 -13.79 -16.46
CA HIS A 2 9.84 -12.94 -17.45
C HIS A 2 10.60 -11.75 -16.82
N GLY A 3 10.82 -11.76 -15.50
CA GLY A 3 11.51 -10.66 -14.80
C GLY A 3 10.73 -9.34 -14.74
N ILE A 4 9.41 -9.39 -14.91
CA ILE A 4 8.52 -8.22 -14.91
C ILE A 4 7.80 -8.17 -13.56
N LEU A 5 7.77 -6.98 -12.94
CA LEU A 5 7.02 -6.74 -11.71
C LEU A 5 5.52 -6.63 -12.00
N VAL A 6 4.72 -7.35 -11.23
CA VAL A 6 3.25 -7.32 -11.27
C VAL A 6 2.73 -6.55 -10.07
N VAL A 7 1.97 -5.50 -10.34
CA VAL A 7 1.32 -4.66 -9.31
C VAL A 7 -0.19 -4.85 -9.38
N VAL A 8 -0.82 -5.09 -8.23
CA VAL A 8 -2.28 -5.19 -8.11
C VAL A 8 -2.82 -4.07 -7.23
N ASP A 9 -3.70 -3.24 -7.78
CA ASP A 9 -4.52 -2.33 -6.96
C ASP A 9 -5.66 -3.14 -6.32
N ASN A 10 -5.61 -3.27 -5.00
CA ASN A 10 -6.58 -4.04 -4.21
C ASN A 10 -7.44 -3.13 -3.32
N THR A 11 -7.62 -1.87 -3.72
CA THR A 11 -8.40 -0.87 -2.99
C THR A 11 -9.84 -1.31 -2.72
N PHE A 12 -10.51 -1.93 -3.70
CA PHE A 12 -11.93 -2.26 -3.61
C PHE A 12 -12.22 -3.49 -2.76
N LEU A 13 -11.47 -4.58 -2.97
CA LEU A 13 -11.67 -5.82 -2.21
C LEU A 13 -11.11 -5.69 -0.80
N SER A 14 -10.11 -4.82 -0.60
CA SER A 14 -9.35 -4.69 0.65
C SER A 14 -8.59 -5.98 1.01
N PRO A 15 -7.59 -5.93 1.91
CA PRO A 15 -6.87 -7.15 2.29
C PRO A 15 -7.76 -8.15 3.04
N TYR A 16 -8.93 -7.72 3.52
CA TYR A 16 -9.89 -8.59 4.20
C TYR A 16 -10.51 -9.65 3.27
N VAL A 17 -10.79 -9.28 2.01
CA VAL A 17 -11.46 -10.19 1.06
C VAL A 17 -10.45 -10.90 0.16
N GLN A 18 -9.36 -10.23 -0.20
CA GLN A 18 -8.34 -10.80 -1.08
C GLN A 18 -6.95 -10.31 -0.70
N ASN A 19 -5.98 -11.22 -0.72
CA ASN A 19 -4.56 -10.89 -0.61
C ASN A 19 -3.81 -11.27 -1.90
N PRO A 20 -3.64 -10.33 -2.87
CA PRO A 20 -3.00 -10.63 -4.16
C PRO A 20 -1.55 -11.13 -4.05
N LEU A 21 -0.85 -10.85 -2.95
CA LEU A 21 0.51 -11.37 -2.71
C LEU A 21 0.51 -12.91 -2.67
N ASP A 22 -0.55 -13.53 -2.16
CA ASP A 22 -0.68 -15.00 -2.10
C ASP A 22 -0.91 -15.62 -3.49
N PHE A 23 -1.30 -14.81 -4.47
CA PHE A 23 -1.54 -15.22 -5.86
C PHE A 23 -0.37 -14.85 -6.80
N GLY A 24 0.76 -14.37 -6.25
CA GLY A 24 1.99 -14.10 -7.00
C GLY A 24 2.13 -12.66 -7.51
N ALA A 25 1.37 -11.70 -6.98
CA ALA A 25 1.67 -10.28 -7.19
C ALA A 25 2.96 -9.90 -6.45
N ASP A 26 3.77 -9.02 -7.04
CA ASP A 26 4.99 -8.52 -6.41
C ASP A 26 4.70 -7.35 -5.47
N ILE A 27 3.74 -6.50 -5.85
CA ILE A 27 3.31 -5.33 -5.08
C ILE A 27 1.78 -5.25 -5.07
N VAL A 28 1.21 -4.98 -3.90
CA VAL A 28 -0.21 -4.66 -3.75
C VAL A 28 -0.36 -3.22 -3.29
N VAL A 29 -1.19 -2.45 -3.97
CA VAL A 29 -1.46 -1.05 -3.65
C VAL A 29 -2.88 -0.89 -3.14
N HIS A 30 -3.05 -0.03 -2.15
CA HIS A 30 -4.36 0.35 -1.60
C HIS A 30 -4.48 1.85 -1.46
N SER A 31 -5.63 2.42 -1.85
CA SER A 31 -6.10 3.71 -1.35
C SER A 31 -6.75 3.50 0.01
N VAL A 32 -6.04 3.94 1.05
CA VAL A 32 -6.49 3.86 2.44
C VAL A 32 -7.72 4.74 2.67
N THR A 33 -7.89 5.79 1.88
CA THR A 33 -9.06 6.70 1.88
C THR A 33 -10.40 5.98 1.79
N LYS A 34 -10.42 4.77 1.24
CA LYS A 34 -11.62 3.98 1.00
C LYS A 34 -11.92 3.05 2.18
N SER A 35 -12.05 1.76 1.90
CA SER A 35 -12.53 0.74 2.84
C SER A 35 -11.60 0.50 4.02
N ILE A 36 -10.31 0.89 3.93
CA ILE A 36 -9.34 0.70 5.02
C ILE A 36 -9.52 1.76 6.10
N ASN A 37 -9.65 3.05 5.73
CA ASN A 37 -9.97 4.08 6.71
C ASN A 37 -11.45 4.02 7.14
N GLY A 38 -12.35 3.73 6.21
CA GLY A 38 -13.79 3.55 6.48
C GLY A 38 -14.57 4.82 6.87
N HIS A 39 -13.88 5.91 7.24
CA HIS A 39 -14.47 7.13 7.82
C HIS A 39 -14.38 8.37 6.91
N SER A 40 -13.81 8.24 5.71
CA SER A 40 -13.69 9.32 4.70
C SER A 40 -12.98 10.60 5.18
N ASP A 41 -12.18 10.52 6.24
CA ASP A 41 -11.45 11.63 6.88
C ASP A 41 -9.92 11.57 6.68
N VAL A 42 -9.39 10.57 5.96
CA VAL A 42 -7.96 10.40 5.67
C VAL A 42 -7.68 10.22 4.18
N VAL A 43 -6.67 10.93 3.66
CA VAL A 43 -6.13 10.69 2.31
C VAL A 43 -4.75 10.04 2.40
N MET A 44 -4.68 8.73 2.11
CA MET A 44 -3.44 7.95 2.22
C MET A 44 -3.42 6.79 1.23
N GLY A 45 -2.22 6.39 0.81
CA GLY A 45 -1.96 5.18 0.03
C GLY A 45 -0.98 4.26 0.76
N ILE A 46 -1.11 2.95 0.53
CA ILE A 46 -0.19 1.93 1.03
C ILE A 46 0.27 1.06 -0.14
N ALA A 47 1.55 0.66 -0.11
CA ALA A 47 2.09 -0.40 -0.95
C ALA A 47 2.62 -1.53 -0.05
N ALA A 48 2.15 -2.75 -0.27
CA ALA A 48 2.56 -3.96 0.45
C ALA A 48 3.31 -4.91 -0.49
N PHE A 49 4.39 -5.50 0.00
CA PHE A 49 5.29 -6.37 -0.76
C PHE A 49 6.17 -7.18 0.22
N ASN A 50 6.77 -8.28 -0.24
CA ASN A 50 7.60 -9.20 0.58
C ASN A 50 9.10 -9.19 0.23
N SER A 51 9.54 -8.32 -0.69
CA SER A 51 10.92 -8.30 -1.20
C SER A 51 11.79 -7.20 -0.56
N ASP A 52 12.96 -7.58 -0.06
CA ASP A 52 13.96 -6.66 0.51
C ASP A 52 14.57 -5.70 -0.54
N ASP A 53 14.66 -6.14 -1.81
CA ASP A 53 15.07 -5.26 -2.93
C ASP A 53 14.03 -4.16 -3.14
N LEU A 54 12.75 -4.54 -3.16
CA LEU A 54 11.65 -3.58 -3.28
C LEU A 54 11.61 -2.62 -2.09
N LEU A 55 11.87 -3.12 -0.87
CA LEU A 55 11.98 -2.28 0.31
C LEU A 55 13.05 -1.19 0.14
N SER A 56 14.25 -1.59 -0.27
CA SER A 56 15.38 -0.67 -0.45
C SER A 56 15.07 0.42 -1.48
N ARG A 57 14.46 0.02 -2.61
CA ARG A 57 14.12 0.93 -3.72
C ARG A 57 12.96 1.86 -3.35
N LEU A 58 11.89 1.33 -2.75
CA LEU A 58 10.70 2.10 -2.43
C LEU A 58 10.92 3.01 -1.22
N ALA A 59 11.70 2.60 -0.21
CA ALA A 59 12.06 3.46 0.91
C ALA A 59 12.91 4.66 0.45
N PHE A 60 13.86 4.44 -0.47
CA PHE A 60 14.60 5.53 -1.09
C PHE A 60 13.67 6.53 -1.79
N LEU A 61 12.73 6.03 -2.61
CA LEU A 61 11.77 6.90 -3.31
C LEU A 61 10.84 7.62 -2.34
N GLN A 62 10.35 6.96 -1.29
CA GLN A 62 9.50 7.58 -0.28
C GLN A 62 10.20 8.76 0.39
N ASN A 63 11.48 8.60 0.75
CA ASN A 63 12.27 9.65 1.35
C ASN A 63 12.66 10.76 0.36
N ALA A 64 13.03 10.40 -0.88
CA ALA A 64 13.50 11.36 -1.89
C ALA A 64 12.36 12.20 -2.50
N ILE A 65 11.19 11.59 -2.73
CA ILE A 65 10.01 12.28 -3.28
C ILE A 65 9.27 13.05 -2.18
N GLY A 66 9.29 12.53 -0.94
CA GLY A 66 8.66 13.19 0.21
C GLY A 66 7.13 13.11 0.23
N ALA A 67 6.51 12.25 -0.58
CA ALA A 67 5.08 11.97 -0.56
C ALA A 67 4.70 11.08 0.63
N VAL A 68 5.00 11.55 1.85
CA VAL A 68 4.77 10.83 3.11
C VAL A 68 3.50 11.32 3.80
N PRO A 69 2.73 10.43 4.45
CA PRO A 69 1.54 10.82 5.19
C PRO A 69 1.88 11.59 6.48
N SER A 70 0.94 12.40 6.96
CA SER A 70 1.00 13.01 8.29
C SER A 70 0.95 11.93 9.37
N ALA A 71 1.67 12.12 10.48
CA ALA A 71 1.61 11.21 11.63
C ALA A 71 0.19 11.09 12.21
N PHE A 72 -0.62 12.16 12.12
CA PHE A 72 -2.01 12.14 12.54
C PHE A 72 -2.88 11.29 11.60
N ASP A 73 -2.68 11.43 10.30
CA ASP A 73 -3.37 10.63 9.28
C ASP A 73 -3.01 9.15 9.41
N CYS A 74 -1.76 8.82 9.74
CA CYS A 74 -1.33 7.45 10.05
C CYS A 74 -2.10 6.87 11.23
N TRP A 75 -2.31 7.66 12.28
CA TRP A 75 -3.07 7.21 13.45
C TRP A 75 -4.56 7.01 13.12
N LEU A 76 -5.16 7.92 12.36
CA LEU A 76 -6.55 7.77 11.92
C LEU A 76 -6.73 6.55 11.02
N ALA A 77 -5.82 6.33 10.08
CA ALA A 77 -5.82 5.14 9.24
C ALA A 77 -5.65 3.82 10.02
N TYR A 78 -4.91 3.83 11.14
CA TYR A 78 -4.78 2.67 12.03
C TYR A 78 -6.01 2.44 12.91
N ARG A 79 -6.76 3.51 13.20
CA ARG A 79 -8.01 3.46 13.98
C ARG A 79 -9.17 2.88 13.16
N GLY A 80 -9.24 3.22 11.87
CA GLY A 80 -10.27 2.77 10.93
C GLY A 80 -10.31 1.26 10.77
#